data_AF-A0A024LT55-F1
#
_entry.id   AF-A0A024LT55-F1
#
_cell.length_a   1.000
_cell.length_b   1.000
_cell.length_c   1.000
_cell.angle_alpha   90.00
_cell.angle_beta   90.00
_cell.angle_gamma   90.00
#
_symmetry.space_group_name_H-M   'P 1'
#
loop_
_entity.id
_entity.type
_entity.pdbx_description
1 polymer ?
#
loop_
_entity_poly.entity_id
_entity_poly.type
_entity_poly.pdbx_seq_one_letter_code
_entity_poly.pdbx_strand_id
1 'polypeptide(L)' 'MQYAVVENGVVTNIIVAPEDYVYPFEGEAIVSNEAQIGWTYKDGQFYPPVDEGGVLESSVEFVK' A
#
# COMPACT_ATOMS: atom_id res chain seq x y z
N MET A 1 -7.45 12.92 -5.83
CA MET A 1 -6.55 11.74 -5.91
C MET A 1 -6.39 11.16 -4.52
N GLN A 2 -6.13 9.86 -4.42
CA GLN A 2 -5.77 9.19 -3.16
C GLN A 2 -4.29 8.84 -3.19
N TYR A 3 -3.61 9.06 -2.07
CA TYR A 3 -2.18 8.84 -1.93
C TYR A 3 -1.91 8.07 -0.64
N ALA A 4 -1.05 7.06 -0.76
CA ALA A 4 -0.49 6.35 0.37
C ALA A 4 0.82 6.99 0.78
N VAL A 5 0.91 7.38 2.05
CA VAL A 5 2.16 7.85 2.65
C VAL A 5 2.92 6.65 3.18
N VAL A 6 4.13 6.45 2.68
CA VAL A 6 5.00 5.33 3.02
C VAL A 6 6.16 5.81 3.88
N GLU A 7 6.33 5.17 5.03
CA GLU A 7 7.47 5.35 5.93
C GLU A 7 8.07 3.97 6.25
N ASN A 8 9.38 3.82 6.07
CA ASN A 8 10.09 2.54 6.28
C ASN A 8 9.46 1.34 5.54
N GLY A 9 8.92 1.57 4.34
CA GLY A 9 8.27 0.54 3.54
C GLY A 9 6.87 0.14 4.03
N VAL A 10 6.26 0.89 4.95
CA VAL A 10 4.90 0.64 5.45
C VAL A 10 4.02 1.86 5.21
N VAL A 11 2.78 1.65 4.80
CA VAL A 11 1.79 2.72 4.65
C VAL A 11 1.34 3.19 6.03
N THR A 12 1.65 4.43 6.38
CA THR A 12 1.31 5.04 7.68
C THR A 12 0.10 5.96 7.61
N ASN A 13 -0.22 6.50 6.43
CA ASN A 13 -1.33 7.42 6.23
C ASN A 13 -1.94 7.31 4.82
N ILE A 14 -3.22 7.65 4.68
CA ILE A 14 -3.92 7.77 3.40
C ILE A 14 -4.50 9.18 3.29
N ILE A 15 -4.16 9.88 2.21
CA ILE A 15 -4.57 11.25 1.98
C ILE A 15 -5.42 11.33 0.74
N VAL A 16 -6.54 12.05 0.83
CA VAL A 16 -7.39 12.39 -0.30
C VAL A 16 -7.26 13.88 -0.56
N ALA A 17 -6.61 14.24 -1.67
CA ALA A 17 -6.27 15.61 -2.00
C ALA A 17 -6.26 15.82 -3.54
N PRO A 18 -6.36 17.06 -4.03
CA PRO A 18 -6.18 17.36 -5.45
C PRO A 18 -4.71 17.12 -5.90
N GLU A 19 -4.45 17.19 -7.20
CA GLU A 19 -3.11 16.93 -7.77
C GLU A 19 -2.06 17.98 -7.38
N ASP A 20 -2.51 19.23 -7.16
CA ASP A 20 -1.69 20.38 -6.80
C ASP A 20 -1.44 20.52 -5.29
N TYR A 21 -1.87 19.54 -4.50
CA TYR A 21 -1.67 19.55 -3.06
C TYR A 21 -0.20 19.37 -2.69
N VAL A 22 0.34 20.33 -1.95
CA VAL A 22 1.72 20.31 -1.44
C VAL A 22 1.75 19.65 -0.07
N TYR A 23 2.48 18.54 0.05
CA TYR A 23 2.58 17.74 1.27
C TYR A 23 3.45 18.42 2.34
N PRO A 24 2.93 18.66 3.56
CA PRO A 24 3.68 19.32 4.64
C PRO A 24 4.35 18.35 5.65
N PHE A 25 4.52 17.07 5.31
CA PHE A 25 5.08 16.04 6.20
C PHE A 25 6.17 15.21 5.51
N GLU A 26 6.96 14.52 6.33
CA GLU A 26 8.04 13.62 5.89
C GLU A 26 7.46 12.28 5.39
N GLY A 27 8.02 11.71 4.32
CA GLY A 27 7.59 10.43 3.76
C GLY A 27 7.36 10.48 2.25
N GLU A 28 7.22 9.31 1.62
CA GLU A 28 6.93 9.20 0.19
C GLU A 28 5.42 9.08 -0.03
N ALA A 29 4.83 10.03 -0.77
CA ALA A 29 3.43 10.01 -1.14
C ALA A 29 3.24 9.38 -2.52
N ILE A 30 2.56 8.23 -2.57
CA ILE A 30 2.40 7.41 -3.77
C ILE A 30 0.91 7.34 -4.13
N VAL A 31 0.56 7.71 -5.36
CA VAL A 31 -0.82 7.63 -5.83
C VAL A 31 -1.29 6.17 -5.80
N SER A 32 -2.37 5.90 -5.06
CA SER A 32 -2.98 4.58 -4.98
C SER A 32 -4.43 4.72 -4.55
N ASN A 33 -5.32 3.91 -5.14
CA ASN A 33 -6.71 3.78 -4.70
C ASN A 33 -6.99 2.46 -3.96
N GLU A 34 -5.96 1.61 -3.82
CA GLU A 34 -6.08 0.26 -3.26
C GLU A 34 -5.31 0.10 -1.94
N ALA A 35 -4.24 0.88 -1.76
CA ALA A 35 -3.41 0.81 -0.57
C ALA A 35 -4.21 1.20 0.69
N GLN A 36 -3.93 0.52 1.80
CA GLN A 36 -4.49 0.86 3.10
C GLN A 36 -3.37 0.98 4.13
N ILE A 37 -3.68 1.64 5.25
CA ILE A 37 -2.74 1.78 6.37
C ILE A 37 -2.32 0.39 6.85
N GLY A 38 -1.02 0.22 7.10
CA GLY A 38 -0.41 -1.04 7.52
C GLY A 38 0.01 -1.96 6.36
N TRP A 39 -0.30 -1.61 5.11
CA TRP A 39 0.21 -2.35 3.95
C TRP A 39 1.72 -2.11 3.78
N THR A 40 2.43 -3.12 3.30
CA THR A 40 3.85 -2.99 2.96
C THR A 40 3.98 -2.47 1.52
N TYR A 41 4.85 -1.48 1.30
CA TYR A 41 5.26 -1.04 -0.03
C TYR A 41 6.67 -1.53 -0.33
N LYS A 42 6.80 -2.36 -1.36
CA LYS A 42 8.08 -2.96 -1.76
C LYS A 42 8.08 -3.20 -3.27
N ASP A 43 9.22 -2.94 -3.92
CA ASP A 43 9.42 -3.21 -5.36
C ASP A 43 8.35 -2.54 -6.27
N GLY A 44 7.86 -1.36 -5.88
CA GLY A 44 6.84 -0.63 -6.65
C GLY A 44 5.39 -1.04 -6.35
N GLN A 45 5.16 -2.02 -5.47
CA GLN A 45 3.87 -2.65 -5.23
C GLN A 45 3.45 -2.62 -3.76
N PHE A 46 2.14 -2.52 -3.51
CA PHE A 46 1.55 -2.61 -2.18
C PHE A 46 1.11 -4.05 -1.88
N TYR A 47 1.39 -4.50 -0.66
CA TYR A 47 1.03 -5.81 -0.15
C TYR A 47 0.20 -5.65 1.12
N PRO A 48 -0.99 -6.27 1.20
CA PRO A 48 -1.75 -6.28 2.44
C PRO A 48 -0.95 -6.97 3.55
N PRO A 49 -1.18 -6.60 4.82
CA PRO A 49 -0.65 -7.38 5.93
C PRO A 49 -1.11 -8.84 5.79
N VAL A 50 -0.20 -9.78 6.00
CA VAL A 50 -0.57 -11.19 6.11
C VAL A 50 -1.43 -11.35 7.36
N ASP A 51 -2.71 -11.69 7.17
CA ASP A 51 -3.57 -12.09 8.28
C ASP A 51 -2.89 -13.26 9.02
N GLU A 52 -2.54 -13.09 10.30
CA GLU A 52 -2.04 -14.16 11.19
C GLU A 52 -3.12 -15.23 11.51
N GLY A 53 -4.04 -15.48 10.58
CA GLY A 53 -5.20 -16.36 10.74
C GLY A 53 -5.71 -17.03 9.47
N GLY A 54 -4.94 -17.09 8.37
CA GLY A 54 -5.42 -17.67 7.12
C GLY A 54 -4.35 -18.20 6.17
N VAL A 55 -3.93 -19.45 6.42
CA VAL A 55 -3.40 -20.47 5.50
C VAL A 55 -2.40 -20.06 4.40
N LEU A 56 -1.24 -20.70 4.51
CA LEU A 56 -0.31 -21.04 3.43
C LEU A 56 -1.00 -21.38 2.09
N GLU A 57 -0.32 -21.04 1.00
CA GLU A 57 -0.57 -21.43 -0.39
C GLU A 57 -1.62 -20.64 -1.20
N SER A 58 -1.12 -19.65 -1.94
CA SER A 58 -1.60 -19.44 -3.31
C SER A 58 -0.55 -19.97 -4.30
N SER A 59 -0.32 -21.29 -4.25
CA SER A 59 0.17 -22.04 -5.41
C SER A 59 -0.97 -22.08 -6.43
N VAL A 60 -1.07 -21.05 -7.28
CA VAL A 60 -2.03 -21.05 -8.38
C VAL A 60 -1.52 -22.00 -9.46
N GLU A 61 -1.90 -23.28 -9.39
CA GLU A 61 -1.77 -24.19 -10.52
C GLU A 61 -3.07 -24.17 -11.34
N PHE A 62 -3.01 -23.59 -12.54
CA PHE A 62 -4.04 -23.77 -13.56
C PHE A 62 -3.90 -25.16 -14.16
N VAL A 63 -4.79 -26.08 -13.81
CA VAL A 63 -4.95 -27.34 -14.54
C VAL A 63 -5.87 -27.10 -15.74
N LYS A 64 -5.36 -27.40 -16.94
CA LYS A 64 -6.05 -27.35 -18.22
C LYS A 64 -6.94 -28.58 -18.44
#